data_AF-A0A8T5U9X4-F1
#
_entry.id   AF-A0A8T5U9X4-F1
#
_cell.length_a   1.000
_cell.length_b   1.000
_cell.length_c   1.000
_cell.angle_alpha   90.00
_cell.angle_beta   90.00
_cell.angle_gamma   90.00
#
_symmetry.space_group_name_H-M   'P 1'
#
loop_
_entity.id
_entity.type
_entity.pdbx_description
1 polymer ?
#
loop_
_entity_poly.entity_id
_entity_poly.type
_entity_poly.pdbx_seq_one_letter_code
_entity_poly.pdbx_strand_id
1 'polypeptide(L)'
;MKIGEMEIYPSKIICVGTNYMDHIEETKLEIPKEPVLFPKTLNCLITENQSIIYPKMLYENRKMNRVDYEVELAFVISKTCKNVNAQNA
;
A
#
# COMPACT_ATOMS: atom_id res chain seq x y z
N MET A 1 -5.74 -0.98 -15.96
CA MET A 1 -6.62 -0.32 -14.94
C MET A 1 -6.58 1.19 -15.16
N LYS A 2 -7.62 1.92 -14.78
CA LYS A 2 -7.69 3.37 -14.98
C LYS A 2 -7.52 4.12 -13.65
N ILE A 3 -6.57 5.06 -13.59
CA ILE A 3 -6.41 5.99 -12.47
C ILE A 3 -6.53 7.40 -13.03
N GLY A 4 -7.61 8.12 -12.70
CA GLY A 4 -7.94 9.38 -13.36
C GLY A 4 -8.11 9.17 -14.87
N GLU A 5 -7.32 9.86 -15.68
CA GLU A 5 -7.31 9.69 -17.15
C GLU A 5 -6.28 8.67 -17.65
N MET A 6 -5.39 8.18 -16.78
CA MET A 6 -4.28 7.30 -17.17
C MET A 6 -4.68 5.83 -17.15
N GLU A 7 -4.29 5.11 -18.21
CA GLU A 7 -4.35 3.66 -18.24
C GLU A 7 -2.99 3.05 -17.85
N ILE A 8 -2.97 2.21 -16.82
CA ILE A 8 -1.75 1.62 -16.28
C ILE A 8 -1.88 0.09 -16.15
N TYR A 9 -0.72 -0.58 -16.23
CA TYR A 9 -0.59 -2.03 -16.16
C TYR A 9 0.52 -2.41 -15.17
N PRO A 10 0.31 -2.21 -13.86
CA PRO A 10 1.32 -2.51 -12.86
C PRO A 10 1.61 -4.02 -12.82
N SER A 11 2.88 -4.39 -12.60
CA SER A 11 3.28 -5.79 -12.39
C SER A 11 3.26 -6.20 -10.91
N LYS A 12 3.37 -5.23 -10.00
CA LYS A 12 3.41 -5.40 -8.55
C LYS A 12 3.13 -4.08 -7.84
N ILE A 13 2.75 -4.15 -6.58
CA ILE A 13 2.65 -3.00 -5.67
C ILE A 13 3.71 -3.20 -4.59
N ILE A 14 4.57 -2.21 -4.38
CA ILE A 14 5.58 -2.22 -3.31
C ILE A 14 5.18 -1.12 -2.33
N CYS A 15 4.95 -1.50 -1.08
CA CYS A 15 4.56 -0.63 0.01
C CYS A 15 5.77 -0.35 0.93
N VAL A 16 5.70 0.75 1.68
CA VAL A 16 6.70 1.11 2.70
C VAL A 16 5.99 1.24 4.04
N GLY A 17 6.26 0.31 4.95
CA GLY A 17 5.73 0.36 6.31
C GLY A 17 6.53 1.31 7.20
N THR A 18 5.92 1.75 8.30
CA THR A 18 6.60 2.53 9.37
C THR A 18 7.35 3.75 8.82
N ASN A 19 6.68 4.55 7.97
CA ASN A 19 7.29 5.68 7.26
C ASN A 19 6.82 7.07 7.76
N TYR A 20 6.11 7.11 8.90
CA TYR A 20 5.65 8.33 9.58
C TYR A 20 5.86 8.18 11.09
N MET A 21 6.43 9.19 11.74
CA MET A 21 6.74 9.16 13.17
C MET A 21 5.49 8.95 14.03
N ASP A 22 4.43 9.70 13.75
CA ASP A 22 3.15 9.59 14.48
C ASP A 22 2.57 8.17 14.42
N HIS A 23 2.67 7.50 13.27
CA HIS A 23 2.21 6.12 13.11
C HIS A 23 3.08 5.12 13.87
N ILE A 24 4.40 5.33 13.94
CA ILE A 24 5.32 4.52 14.74
C ILE A 24 4.96 4.64 16.24
N GLU A 25 4.70 5.87 16.70
CA GLU A 25 4.28 6.13 18.08
C GLU A 25 2.94 5.47 18.43
N GLU A 26 1.94 5.58 17.54
CA GLU A 26 0.62 4.96 17.69
C GLU A 26 0.73 3.43 17.84
N THR A 27 1.52 2.80 16.97
CA THR A 27 1.67 1.35 16.91
C THR A 27 2.69 0.79 17.91
N LYS A 28 3.42 1.67 18.60
CA LYS A 28 4.52 1.33 19.54
C LYS A 28 5.60 0.45 18.91
N LEU A 29 5.81 0.64 17.62
CA LEU A 29 6.87 -0.05 16.88
C LEU A 29 8.22 0.66 17.10
N GLU A 30 9.31 -0.05 16.87
CA GLU A 30 10.64 0.56 16.87
C GLU A 30 10.86 1.36 15.59
N ILE A 31 11.64 2.45 15.69
CA ILE A 31 12.02 3.23 14.52
C ILE A 31 12.95 2.36 13.65
N PRO A 32 12.57 2.08 12.39
CA PRO A 32 13.36 1.22 11.53
C PRO A 32 14.66 1.92 11.11
N LYS A 33 15.77 1.16 11.06
CA LYS A 33 17.06 1.66 10.56
C LYS A 33 17.14 1.68 9.03
N GLU A 34 16.31 0.89 8.36
CA GLU A 34 16.18 0.79 6.91
C GLU A 34 14.70 0.70 6.52
N PRO A 35 14.28 1.12 5.32
CA PRO A 35 12.89 1.08 4.91
C PRO A 35 12.28 -0.33 4.97
N VAL A 36 11.10 -0.46 5.59
CA VAL A 36 10.38 -1.72 5.68
C VAL A 36 9.52 -1.91 4.43
N LEU A 37 10.03 -2.68 3.47
CA LEU A 37 9.36 -2.93 2.20
C LEU A 37 8.54 -4.21 2.24
N PHE A 38 7.30 -4.17 1.74
CA PHE A 38 6.47 -5.36 1.57
C PHE A 38 5.62 -5.29 0.30
N PRO A 39 5.32 -6.44 -0.33
CA PRO A 39 4.50 -6.45 -1.54
C PRO A 39 3.01 -6.49 -1.21
N LYS A 40 2.22 -5.85 -2.06
CA LYS A 40 0.81 -6.16 -2.27
C LYS A 40 0.64 -6.74 -3.68
N THR A 41 -0.15 -7.80 -3.79
CA THR A 41 -0.40 -8.48 -5.06
C THR A 41 -1.51 -7.78 -5.85
N LEU A 42 -1.49 -7.87 -7.18
CA LEU A 42 -2.42 -7.12 -8.03
C LEU A 42 -3.91 -7.46 -7.80
N ASN A 43 -4.21 -8.64 -7.28
CA ASN A 43 -5.59 -9.05 -6.97
C ASN A 43 -6.25 -8.24 -5.85
N CYS A 44 -5.50 -7.44 -5.08
CA CYS A 44 -6.07 -6.52 -4.08
C CYS A 44 -6.30 -5.11 -4.62
N LEU A 45 -5.88 -4.83 -5.85
CA LEU A 45 -5.94 -3.50 -6.44
C LEU A 45 -7.34 -3.23 -7.00
N ILE A 46 -7.96 -2.16 -6.51
CA ILE A 46 -9.23 -1.65 -7.00
C ILE A 46 -9.07 -0.19 -7.47
N THR A 47 -10.00 0.26 -8.32
CA THR A 47 -10.05 1.59 -8.92
C THR A 47 -11.32 2.33 -8.53
N GLU A 48 -11.48 3.54 -9.06
CA GLU A 48 -12.63 4.39 -8.81
C GLU A 48 -13.96 3.64 -8.95
N ASN A 49 -14.88 3.89 -8.01
CA ASN A 49 -16.23 3.30 -7.95
C ASN A 49 -16.29 1.77 -7.74
N GLN A 50 -15.19 1.11 -7.37
CA GLN A 50 -15.20 -0.29 -6.96
C GLN A 50 -15.35 -0.44 -5.44
N SER A 51 -16.12 -1.43 -5.01
CA SER A 51 -16.37 -1.68 -3.58
C SER A 51 -15.16 -2.31 -2.88
N ILE A 52 -14.88 -1.87 -1.65
CA ILE A 52 -13.98 -2.58 -0.74
C ILE A 52 -14.76 -3.75 -0.12
N ILE A 53 -14.40 -4.98 -0.49
CA ILE A 53 -15.05 -6.19 0.02
C ILE A 53 -14.25 -6.70 1.22
N TYR A 54 -14.89 -6.79 2.38
CA TYR A 54 -14.21 -7.29 3.58
C TYR A 54 -14.10 -8.81 3.52
N PRO A 55 -13.01 -9.41 4.02
CA PRO A 55 -12.89 -10.86 4.11
C PRO A 55 -14.07 -11.49 4.87
N LYS A 56 -14.62 -12.58 4.32
CA LYS A 56 -15.82 -13.24 4.87
C LYS A 56 -15.72 -13.51 6.38
N MET A 57 -14.53 -13.96 6.82
CA MET A 57 -14.23 -14.30 8.21
C MET A 57 -14.46 -13.14 9.20
N LEU A 58 -14.38 -11.88 8.75
CA LEU A 58 -14.59 -10.71 9.61
C LEU A 58 -16.08 -10.49 9.93
N TYR A 59 -17.00 -10.97 9.10
CA TYR A 59 -18.44 -10.92 9.37
C TYR A 59 -18.87 -12.02 10.37
N GLU A 60 -18.16 -13.14 10.38
CA GLU A 60 -18.50 -14.31 11.21
C GLU A 60 -17.95 -14.18 12.65
N ASN A 61 -16.87 -13.44 12.87
CA ASN A 61 -16.24 -13.27 14.19
C ASN A 61 -16.32 -11.82 14.69
N ARG A 62 -17.24 -11.56 15.63
CA ARG A 62 -17.43 -10.22 16.24
C ARG A 62 -16.23 -9.67 17.02
N LYS A 63 -15.24 -10.49 17.37
CA LYS A 63 -14.01 -10.03 18.04
C LYS A 63 -12.90 -9.62 17.06
N MET A 64 -13.02 -10.00 15.78
CA MET A 64 -12.03 -9.80 14.72
C MET A 64 -12.63 -9.03 13.54
N ASN A 65 -13.64 -8.19 13.77
CA ASN A 65 -14.42 -7.51 12.72
C ASN A 65 -13.81 -6.17 12.27
N ARG A 66 -12.49 -6.03 12.27
CA ARG A 66 -11.81 -4.75 12.00
C ARG A 66 -11.02 -4.81 10.71
N VAL A 67 -11.18 -3.76 9.90
CA VAL A 67 -10.29 -3.42 8.77
C VAL A 67 -9.86 -1.98 9.02
N ASP A 68 -8.55 -1.76 9.06
CA ASP A 68 -7.97 -0.44 9.26
C ASP A 68 -7.77 0.28 7.92
N TYR A 69 -8.00 1.59 7.94
CA TYR A 69 -7.72 2.45 6.81
C TYR A 69 -6.35 3.10 7.02
N GLU A 70 -5.52 3.06 5.98
CA GLU A 70 -4.20 3.68 5.96
C GLU A 70 -4.13 4.47 4.66
N VAL A 71 -4.19 5.80 4.77
CA VAL A 71 -4.06 6.68 3.60
C VAL A 71 -2.59 6.86 3.27
N GLU A 72 -2.23 6.60 2.02
CA GLU A 72 -0.86 6.67 1.55
C GLU A 72 -0.75 7.47 0.25
N LEU A 73 0.38 8.14 0.06
CA LEU A 73 0.76 8.68 -1.23
C LEU A 73 1.28 7.54 -2.11
N ALA A 74 0.64 7.33 -3.26
CA ALA A 74 1.05 6.31 -4.23
C ALA A 74 1.80 6.93 -5.42
N PHE A 75 2.84 6.24 -5.88
CA PHE A 75 3.59 6.60 -7.08
C PHE A 75 3.44 5.51 -8.15
N VAL A 76 3.31 5.92 -9.41
CA VAL A 76 3.34 5.01 -10.56
C VAL A 76 4.70 5.11 -11.23
N ILE A 77 5.46 4.02 -11.19
CA ILE A 77 6.77 3.93 -11.84
C ILE A 77 6.58 3.53 -13.30
N SER A 78 6.78 4.48 -14.21
CA SER A 78 6.53 4.31 -15.66
C SER A 78 7.71 3.70 -16.43
N LYS A 79 8.92 3.74 -15.86
CA LYS A 79 10.14 3.23 -16.48
C LYS A 79 10.78 2.16 -15.61
N THR A 80 11.17 1.04 -16.23
CA THR A 80 11.96 0.01 -15.55
C THR A 80 13.26 0.62 -15.01
N CYS A 81 13.52 0.41 -13.73
CA CYS A 81 14.64 1.01 -13.03
C CYS A 81 15.36 -0.01 -12.15
N LYS A 82 16.68 0.15 -11.99
CA LYS A 82 17.53 -0.62 -11.09
C LYS A 82 18.72 0.23 -10.68
N ASN A 83 19.04 0.28 -9.39
CA ASN A 83 20.17 1.04 -8.83
C ASN A 83 20.17 2.53 -9.26
N VAL A 84 19.00 3.16 -9.25
CA VAL A 84 18.84 4.56 -9.61
C VAL A 84 19.24 5.45 -8.44
N ASN A 85 20.01 6.49 -8.71
CA ASN A 85 20.39 7.47 -7.70
C ASN A 85 19.20 8.41 -7.38
N ALA A 86 19.25 9.10 -6.24
CA ALA A 86 18.14 9.94 -5.79
C ALA A 86 17.79 11.11 -6.75
N GLN A 87 18.75 11.59 -7.54
CA GLN A 87 18.53 12.69 -8.48
C GLN A 87 17.78 12.25 -9.75
N ASN A 88 17.82 10.96 -10.05
CA ASN A 88 17.21 10.35 -11.24
C ASN A 88 16.01 9.46 -10.90
N ALA A 89 15.63 9.40 -9.62
CA ALA A 89 14.41 8.73 -9.14
C ALA A 89 13.18 9.54 -9.56
#